data_AF-A0A832HVJ2-F1
#
_entry.id   AF-A0A832HVJ2-F1
#
_cell.length_a   1.000
_cell.length_b   1.000
_cell.length_c   1.000
_cell.angle_alpha   90.00
_cell.angle_beta   90.00
_cell.angle_gamma   90.00
#
_symmetry.space_group_name_H-M   'P 1'
#
loop_
_entity.id
_entity.type
_entity.pdbx_description
1 polymer ?
#
loop_
_entity_poly.entity_id
_entity_poly.type
_entity_poly.pdbx_seq_one_letter_code
_entity_poly.pdbx_strand_id
1 'polypeptide(L)' 'MRWYDITCFLVFFVGVVLFLYGANYYDALVGWTGVALVVGAFFAAIFFKVYELLSRRRG' A
#
# COMPACT_ATOMS: atom_id res chain seq x y z
N MET A 1 15.40 5.40 -4.22
CA MET A 1 14.06 4.80 -4.18
C MET A 1 13.83 4.12 -5.51
N ARG A 2 13.46 2.84 -5.49
CA ARG A 2 13.06 2.13 -6.72
C ARG A 2 11.62 2.50 -7.03
N TRP A 3 11.21 2.30 -8.29
CA TRP A 3 9.90 2.74 -8.77
C TRP A 3 8.75 2.16 -7.93
N TYR A 4 8.92 0.95 -7.39
CA TYR A 4 7.93 0.32 -6.49
C TYR A 4 7.80 0.99 -5.13
N ASP A 5 8.84 1.67 -4.60
CA ASP A 5 8.73 2.40 -3.33
C ASP A 5 7.75 3.57 -3.48
N ILE A 6 7.86 4.30 -4.60
CA ILE A 6 6.99 5.42 -4.96
C ILE A 6 5.56 4.92 -5.19
N THR A 7 5.39 3.82 -5.91
CA THR A 7 4.07 3.21 -6.12
C THR A 7 3.43 2.77 -4.81
N CYS A 8 4.16 2.10 -3.90
CA CYS A 8 3.63 1.71 -2.59
C CYS A 8 3.21 2.93 -1.76
N PHE A 9 3.98 4.02 -1.82
CA PHE A 9 3.63 5.26 -1.14
C PHE A 9 2.35 5.91 -1.70
N LEU A 10 2.21 5.96 -3.03
CA LEU A 10 1.00 6.47 -3.68
C LEU A 10 -0.23 5.62 -3.34
N VAL A 11 -0.10 4.29 -3.38
CA VAL A 11 -1.20 3.37 -3.03
C VAL A 11 -1.61 3.53 -1.56
N PHE A 12 -0.63 3.68 -0.66
CA PHE A 12 -0.91 3.99 0.75
C PHE A 12 -1.70 5.29 0.89
N PHE A 13 -1.28 6.35 0.20
CA PHE A 13 -1.98 7.64 0.24
C PHE A 13 -3.41 7.55 -0.30
N VAL A 14 -3.60 6.86 -1.43
CA VAL A 14 -4.94 6.60 -1.99
C VAL A 14 -5.80 5.80 -1.01
N GLY A 15 -5.26 4.80 -0.33
CA GLY A 15 -5.97 4.02 0.67
C GLY A 15 -6.44 4.87 1.85
N VAL A 16 -5.59 5.79 2.34
CA VAL A 16 -5.96 6.75 3.38
C VAL A 16 -7.10 7.66 2.90
N VAL A 17 -7.00 8.23 1.70
CA VAL A 17 -8.05 9.09 1.12
C VAL A 17 -9.36 8.33 0.97
N LEU A 18 -9.35 7.09 0.48
CA LEU A 18 -10.54 6.25 0.35
C LEU A 18 -11.16 5.93 1.71
N PHE A 19 -10.34 5.65 2.72
CA PHE A 19 -10.81 5.40 4.07
C PHE A 19 -11.53 6.63 4.65
N LEU A 20 -10.91 7.81 4.55
CA LEU A 20 -11.52 9.07 4.99
C LEU A 20 -12.79 9.39 4.19
N TYR A 21 -12.79 9.14 2.89
CA TYR A 21 -13.98 9.33 2.05
C TYR A 21 -15.11 8.39 2.51
N GLY A 22 -14.85 7.09 2.66
CA GLY A 22 -15.84 6.12 3.13
C GLY A 22 -16.39 6.47 4.52
N ALA A 23 -15.52 6.93 5.42
CA ALA A 23 -15.94 7.39 6.75
C ALA A 23 -16.82 8.65 6.68
N ASN A 24 -16.54 9.57 5.76
CA ASN A 24 -17.30 10.82 5.61
C ASN A 24 -18.67 10.61 4.95
N TYR A 25 -18.78 9.68 4.00
CA TYR A 25 -20.03 9.36 3.30
C TYR A 25 -20.78 8.18 3.93
N TYR A 26 -20.31 7.66 5.07
CA TYR A 26 -20.85 6.47 5.74
C TYR A 26 -20.95 5.25 4.80
N ASP A 27 -20.09 5.18 3.78
CA ASP A 27 -19.98 4.05 2.87
C ASP A 27 -18.92 3.08 3.41
N ALA A 28 -19.40 2.03 4.07
CA ALA A 28 -18.55 1.01 4.66
C ALA A 28 -17.69 0.30 3.60
N LEU A 29 -18.22 0.07 2.40
CA LEU A 29 -17.52 -0.67 1.36
C LEU A 29 -16.32 0.13 0.87
N VAL A 30 -16.50 1.44 0.62
CA VAL A 30 -15.39 2.33 0.26
C VAL A 30 -14.39 2.49 1.41
N GLY A 31 -14.88 2.61 2.66
CA GLY A 31 -14.00 2.70 3.83
C GLY A 31 -13.08 1.48 3.98
N TRP A 32 -13.66 0.27 3.94
CA TRP A 32 -12.90 -0.98 4.07
C TRP A 32 -11.95 -1.23 2.90
N THR A 33 -12.31 -0.83 1.67
CA THR A 33 -11.38 -0.90 0.53
C THR A 33 -10.15 0.00 0.74
N GLY A 34 -10.34 1.19 1.32
CA GLY A 34 -9.25 2.06 1.75
C GLY A 34 -8.30 1.40 2.75
N VAL A 35 -8.87 0.75 3.79
CA VAL A 35 -8.08 -0.01 4.78
C VAL A 35 -7.30 -1.15 4.12
N ALA A 36 -7.94 -1.92 3.23
CA ALA A 36 -7.30 -3.02 2.52
C ALA A 36 -6.13 -2.53 1.64
N LEU A 37 -6.26 -1.37 0.99
CA LEU A 37 -5.20 -0.73 0.21
C LEU A 37 -4.01 -0.31 1.09
N VAL A 38 -4.27 0.29 2.25
CA VAL A 38 -3.23 0.69 3.21
C VAL A 38 -2.45 -0.53 3.71
N VAL A 39 -3.17 -1.56 4.16
CA VAL A 39 -2.57 -2.80 4.66
C VAL A 39 -1.80 -3.52 3.55
N GLY A 40 -2.39 -3.61 2.35
CA GLY A 40 -1.75 -4.21 1.18
C GLY A 40 -0.47 -3.49 0.75
N ALA A 41 -0.47 -2.16 0.72
CA ALA A 41 0.72 -1.36 0.40
C ALA A 41 1.86 -1.59 1.40
N PHE A 42 1.53 -1.72 2.69
CA PHE A 42 2.52 -2.03 3.72
C PHE A 42 3.17 -3.40 3.52
N PHE A 43 2.38 -4.44 3.28
CA PHE A 43 2.90 -5.77 3.00
C PHE A 43 3.70 -5.83 1.68
N ALA A 44 3.22 -5.15 0.63
CA ALA A 44 3.93 -5.06 -0.64
C ALA A 44 5.31 -4.42 -0.48
N ALA A 45 5.41 -3.32 0.28
CA ALA A 45 6.69 -2.66 0.55
C ALA A 45 7.69 -3.58 1.26
N ILE A 46 7.22 -4.38 2.24
CA ILE A 46 8.06 -5.38 2.91
C ILE A 46 8.50 -6.46 1.92
N PHE A 47 7.56 -7.00 1.13
CA PHE A 47 7.84 -8.04 0.16
C PHE A 47 8.89 -7.60 -0.87
N PHE A 48 8.77 -6.40 -1.44
CA PHE A 48 9.75 -5.86 -2.39
C PHE A 48 11.12 -5.64 -1.75
N LYS A 49 11.19 -5.17 -0.50
CA LYS A 49 12.46 -5.04 0.23
C LYS A 49 13.13 -6.39 0.44
N VAL A 50 12.38 -7.41 0.87
CA VAL A 50 12.90 -8.76 1.07
C VAL A 50 13.37 -9.36 -0.26
N TYR A 51 12.58 -9.19 -1.32
CA TYR A 51 12.93 -9.66 -2.66
C TYR A 51 14.21 -9.00 -3.18
N GLU A 52 14.37 -7.68 -2.99
CA GLU A 52 15.60 -6.97 -3.35
C GLU A 52 16.81 -7.52 -2.59
N LEU A 53 16.70 -7.70 -1.27
CA LEU A 53 17.77 -8.28 -0.45
C LEU A 53 18.17 -9.69 -0.91
N LEU A 54 17.20 -10.52 -1.26
CA LEU A 54 17.44 -11.87 -1.78
C LEU A 54 18.07 -11.84 -3.18
N SER A 55 17.61 -10.95 -4.07
CA SER A 55 18.17 -10.80 -5.41
C SER A 55 19.64 -10.34 -5.38
N ARG A 56 20.01 -9.51 -4.41
CA ARG A 56 21.40 -9.05 -4.23
C ARG A 56 22.34 -10.12 -3.67
N ARG A 57 21.81 -11.14 -2.97
CA ARG A 57 22.62 -12.28 -2.47
C ARG A 57 22.84 -13.38 -3.51
N ARG A 58 22.07 -13.38 -4.60
CA ARG A 58 22.07 -14.44 -5.60
C ARG A 58 22.85 -14.07 -6.88
N GLY A 59 23.27 -12.81 -7.01
CA GLY A 59 24.13 -12.31 -8.08
C GLY A 59 25.55 -12.09 -7.62
#